data_AF-A0ABD0JD79-F1
#
_entry.id   AF-A0ABD0JD79-F1
#
_cell.length_a   1.000
_cell.length_b   1.000
_cell.length_c   1.000
_cell.angle_alpha   90.00
_cell.angle_beta   90.00
_cell.angle_gamma   90.00
#
_symmetry.space_group_name_H-M   'P 1'
#
loop_
_entity.id
_entity.type
_entity.pdbx_description
1 polymer ?
#
loop_
_entity_poly.entity_id
_entity_poly.type
_entity_poly.pdbx_seq_one_letter_code
_entity_poly.pdbx_strand_id
1 'polypeptide(L)'
;MAAVGLRVIRGPGWSQGEADGGEGHVGTIISAGADGKTQVAWDGGKVTTLPAGSRDLRVLDNATIGVRHKGVTCDECHEVGIVGMRWKCSTCADFDLCSLCYFMDCHDRNHQFLRYETTSSTPTKMEKRSKSLKIRVMGIFPEATVIRGRDWEWKDQDGGRGKEGFVLDVVTPGAESARSTVKVEWKSGGCNVYRVGFKGKVDLQYTEEAPGGECYPQHLPNYSGTGSGSSSGAQMQVMRVQDALREGDKVVINLSQDEIQQLRKTRDDACQVRELLSGSGLSPVADLNRLLNKVGEVHAMTPSGEALVQFGPKSYKIGLGALSKVPVLSAGDRVRVLEDEERVASLQDGHKGFNKDMRIALGKVGEVIDIDSDGDAVVVFGRQKWLMGAMALAAATQAREQVDAVAFVKALVDDEITTVREMLQRAPKL
;
A
#
# COMPACT_ATOMS: atom_id res chain seq x y z
N MET A 1 -12.70 -8.68 23.41
CA MET A 1 -12.96 -8.88 21.96
C MET A 1 -11.94 -9.88 21.44
N ALA A 2 -12.33 -10.82 20.58
CA ALA A 2 -11.41 -11.79 20.02
C ALA A 2 -10.45 -11.09 19.05
N ALA A 3 -9.16 -11.02 19.38
CA ALA A 3 -8.14 -10.44 18.50
C ALA A 3 -7.68 -11.41 17.41
N VAL A 4 -7.87 -12.71 17.63
CA VAL A 4 -7.48 -13.77 16.70
C VAL A 4 -8.32 -13.67 15.43
N GLY A 5 -7.65 -13.50 14.29
CA GLY A 5 -8.24 -13.30 12.97
C GLY A 5 -8.13 -11.87 12.44
N LEU A 6 -7.77 -10.88 13.27
CA LEU A 6 -7.56 -9.51 12.80
C LEU A 6 -6.51 -9.44 11.69
N ARG A 7 -6.79 -8.65 10.66
CA ARG A 7 -5.84 -8.32 9.60
C ARG A 7 -5.06 -7.08 10.01
N VAL A 8 -3.73 -7.16 9.97
CA VAL A 8 -2.83 -6.14 10.52
C VAL A 8 -1.71 -5.79 9.54
N ILE A 9 -1.15 -4.60 9.71
CA ILE A 9 0.11 -4.15 9.07
C ILE A 9 1.08 -3.68 10.16
N ARG A 10 2.36 -3.44 9.81
CA ARG A 10 3.32 -2.85 10.76
C ARG A 10 2.81 -1.51 11.34
N GLY A 11 3.03 -1.34 12.63
CA GLY A 11 2.70 -0.15 13.40
C GLY A 11 3.93 0.72 13.71
N PRO A 12 3.74 1.85 14.39
CA PRO A 12 4.82 2.82 14.63
C PRO A 12 5.93 2.30 15.55
N GLY A 13 5.67 1.25 16.34
CA GLY A 13 6.69 0.61 17.19
C GLY A 13 7.55 -0.42 16.46
N TRP A 14 7.25 -0.71 15.18
CA TRP A 14 7.84 -1.81 14.44
C TRP A 14 9.36 -1.73 14.37
N SER A 15 10.00 -2.80 14.84
CA SER A 15 11.46 -2.93 14.95
C SER A 15 12.00 -4.22 14.32
N GLN A 16 11.14 -4.99 13.64
CA GLN A 16 11.47 -6.34 13.18
C GLN A 16 12.02 -6.39 11.74
N GLY A 17 12.52 -5.27 11.21
CA GLY A 17 12.97 -5.15 9.82
C GLY A 17 11.88 -5.54 8.84
N GLU A 18 12.21 -6.29 7.79
CA GLU A 18 11.26 -6.72 6.76
C GLU A 18 10.62 -8.09 7.08
N ALA A 19 10.40 -8.37 8.36
CA ALA A 19 9.81 -9.63 8.79
C ALA A 19 8.34 -9.83 8.35
N ASP A 20 7.66 -8.75 8.01
CA ASP A 20 6.31 -8.68 7.46
C ASP A 20 6.28 -8.62 5.93
N GLY A 21 7.43 -8.45 5.26
CA GLY A 21 7.56 -8.39 3.80
C GLY A 21 7.71 -6.98 3.22
N GLY A 22 7.47 -5.94 4.01
CA GLY A 22 7.47 -4.56 3.50
C GLY A 22 6.49 -3.67 4.25
N GLU A 23 6.66 -2.36 4.17
CA GLU A 23 5.60 -1.44 4.60
C GLU A 23 4.31 -1.75 3.83
N GLY A 24 3.18 -1.78 4.54
CA GLY A 24 1.88 -2.09 3.97
C GLY A 24 1.57 -3.58 3.77
N HIS A 25 2.51 -4.48 4.07
CA HIS A 25 2.25 -5.92 3.97
C HIS A 25 1.33 -6.41 5.07
N VAL A 26 0.41 -7.29 4.69
CA VAL A 26 -0.66 -7.74 5.58
C VAL A 26 -0.29 -9.05 6.29
N GLY A 27 -0.69 -9.14 7.55
CA GLY A 27 -0.66 -10.36 8.33
C GLY A 27 -1.96 -10.60 9.07
N THR A 28 -2.06 -11.79 9.66
CA THR A 28 -3.19 -12.23 10.47
C THR A 28 -2.72 -12.47 11.90
N ILE A 29 -3.43 -11.93 12.89
CA ILE A 29 -3.22 -12.31 14.30
C ILE A 29 -3.71 -13.75 14.48
N ILE A 30 -2.79 -14.68 14.72
CA ILE A 30 -3.10 -16.11 14.90
C ILE A 30 -3.19 -16.52 16.37
N SER A 31 -2.58 -15.73 17.26
CA SER A 31 -2.64 -15.91 18.70
C SER A 31 -2.47 -14.56 19.40
N ALA A 32 -3.27 -14.33 20.43
CA ALA A 32 -3.19 -13.18 21.31
C ALA A 32 -3.48 -13.69 22.73
N GLY A 33 -2.42 -13.98 23.48
CA GLY A 33 -2.48 -14.80 24.70
C GLY A 33 -2.28 -14.02 26.01
N ALA A 34 -2.69 -14.65 27.11
CA ALA A 34 -2.43 -14.19 28.49
C ALA A 34 -0.95 -14.32 28.91
N ASP A 35 -0.13 -14.94 28.06
CA ASP A 35 1.33 -15.08 28.19
C ASP A 35 2.09 -13.79 27.83
N GLY A 36 1.37 -12.71 27.54
CA GLY A 36 1.95 -11.41 27.20
C GLY A 36 2.55 -11.38 25.80
N LYS A 37 2.12 -12.28 24.89
CA LYS A 37 2.62 -12.33 23.50
C LYS A 37 1.49 -12.30 22.48
N THR A 38 1.78 -11.72 21.33
CA THR A 38 0.92 -11.74 20.14
C THR A 38 1.70 -12.37 18.99
N GLN A 39 1.10 -13.32 18.29
CA GLN A 39 1.68 -13.94 17.10
C GLN A 39 0.93 -13.50 15.86
N VAL A 40 1.69 -13.10 14.84
CA VAL A 40 1.18 -12.71 13.52
C VAL A 40 1.74 -13.65 12.48
N ALA A 41 0.87 -14.25 11.67
CA ALA A 41 1.27 -14.92 10.44
C ALA A 41 1.12 -13.93 9.28
N TRP A 42 2.24 -13.51 8.71
CA TRP A 42 2.28 -12.65 7.53
C TRP A 42 1.88 -13.42 6.29
N ASP A 43 1.26 -12.75 5.34
CA ASP A 43 0.78 -13.35 4.10
C ASP A 43 1.92 -13.98 3.27
N GLY A 44 3.16 -13.50 3.44
CA GLY A 44 4.37 -14.09 2.85
C GLY A 44 4.88 -15.34 3.56
N GLY A 45 4.14 -15.87 4.54
CA GLY A 45 4.42 -17.14 5.23
C GLY A 45 5.26 -17.04 6.50
N LYS A 46 5.92 -15.90 6.76
CA LYS A 46 6.70 -15.69 7.99
C LYS A 46 5.77 -15.49 9.20
N VAL A 47 6.18 -16.01 10.36
CA VAL A 47 5.48 -15.77 11.63
C VAL A 47 6.37 -14.92 12.54
N THR A 48 5.81 -13.84 13.09
CA THR A 48 6.48 -12.98 14.07
C THR A 48 5.77 -13.08 15.41
N THR A 49 6.54 -13.16 16.49
CA THR A 49 6.03 -13.07 17.87
C THR A 49 6.42 -11.73 18.45
N LEU A 50 5.44 -10.96 18.91
CA LEU A 50 5.58 -9.61 19.44
C LEU A 50 5.13 -9.56 20.90
N PRO A 51 5.68 -8.65 21.72
CA PRO A 51 5.13 -8.39 23.05
C PRO A 51 3.68 -7.89 22.96
N ALA A 52 2.80 -8.39 23.83
CA ALA A 52 1.45 -7.86 23.96
C ALA A 52 1.48 -6.39 24.42
N GLY A 53 0.55 -5.57 23.92
CA GLY A 53 0.53 -4.14 24.24
C GLY A 53 1.58 -3.29 23.51
N SER A 54 2.43 -3.92 22.68
CA SER A 54 3.34 -3.18 21.81
C SER A 54 2.58 -2.36 20.77
N ARG A 55 3.21 -1.31 20.25
CA ARG A 55 2.69 -0.50 19.13
C ARG A 55 3.24 -0.99 17.78
N ASP A 56 3.68 -2.24 17.73
CA ASP A 56 4.29 -2.88 16.55
C ASP A 56 3.26 -3.15 15.43
N LEU A 57 1.95 -3.06 15.71
CA LEU A 57 0.91 -3.41 14.76
C LEU A 57 -0.20 -2.35 14.68
N ARG A 58 -0.78 -2.22 13.49
CA ARG A 58 -2.02 -1.49 13.23
C ARG A 58 -3.09 -2.42 12.69
N VAL A 59 -4.34 -2.22 13.09
CA VAL A 59 -5.48 -3.01 12.62
C VAL A 59 -5.93 -2.48 11.27
N LEU A 60 -5.71 -3.25 10.21
CA LEU A 60 -6.15 -2.91 8.86
C LEU A 60 -7.64 -3.22 8.67
N ASP A 61 -8.07 -4.42 9.08
CA ASP A 61 -9.46 -4.85 8.98
C ASP A 61 -9.85 -5.74 10.16
N ASN A 62 -11.00 -5.42 10.75
CA ASN A 62 -11.61 -6.16 11.85
C ASN A 62 -12.94 -6.83 11.49
N ALA A 63 -13.34 -6.78 10.21
CA ALA A 63 -14.46 -7.57 9.71
C ALA A 63 -14.22 -9.08 9.77
N THR A 64 -12.95 -9.50 9.71
CA THR A 64 -12.55 -10.90 9.80
C THR A 64 -12.86 -11.53 11.14
N ILE A 65 -13.03 -10.72 12.19
CA ILE A 65 -13.49 -11.16 13.52
C ILE A 65 -14.97 -10.87 13.76
N GLY A 66 -15.71 -10.49 12.70
CA GLY A 66 -17.16 -10.33 12.74
C GLY A 66 -17.67 -8.96 13.20
N VAL A 67 -16.81 -7.94 13.27
CA VAL A 67 -17.27 -6.59 13.63
C VAL A 67 -18.23 -6.05 12.57
N ARG A 68 -19.38 -5.54 13.03
CA ARG A 68 -20.42 -4.95 12.17
C ARG A 68 -21.20 -3.87 12.90
N HIS A 69 -21.44 -2.75 12.23
CA HIS A 69 -22.31 -1.67 12.69
C HIS A 69 -23.72 -1.83 12.12
N LYS A 70 -24.53 -2.70 12.76
CA LYS A 70 -25.91 -2.95 12.33
C LYS A 70 -26.72 -1.64 12.33
N GLY A 71 -27.52 -1.43 11.29
CA GLY A 71 -28.35 -0.23 11.15
C GLY A 71 -27.62 1.02 10.65
N VAL A 72 -26.34 0.90 10.28
CA VAL A 72 -25.58 1.98 9.65
C VAL A 72 -25.28 1.58 8.22
N THR A 73 -25.61 2.44 7.27
CA THR A 73 -25.36 2.23 5.84
C THR A 73 -24.16 3.05 5.41
N CYS A 74 -23.30 2.51 4.55
CA CYS A 74 -22.29 3.33 3.87
C CYS A 74 -22.98 4.20 2.83
N ASP A 75 -22.84 5.53 2.91
CA ASP A 75 -23.51 6.46 1.99
C ASP A 75 -22.95 6.42 0.56
N GLU A 76 -21.76 5.85 0.38
CA GLU A 76 -21.11 5.74 -0.92
C GLU A 76 -21.43 4.42 -1.65
N CYS A 77 -21.15 3.27 -1.02
CA CYS A 77 -21.38 1.96 -1.65
C CYS A 77 -22.72 1.32 -1.29
N HIS A 78 -23.51 1.98 -0.44
CA HIS A 78 -24.82 1.52 0.02
C HIS A 78 -24.79 0.16 0.76
N GLU A 79 -23.62 -0.26 1.27
CA GLU A 79 -23.52 -1.44 2.13
C GLU A 79 -24.37 -1.24 3.39
N VAL A 80 -25.41 -2.04 3.55
CA VAL A 80 -26.28 -2.02 4.74
C VAL A 80 -25.63 -2.79 5.88
N GLY A 81 -25.43 -2.09 6.99
CA GLY A 81 -24.76 -2.63 8.16
C GLY A 81 -23.26 -2.73 7.93
N ILE A 82 -22.58 -1.59 7.94
CA ILE A 82 -21.13 -1.45 7.66
C ILE A 82 -20.32 -2.56 8.32
N VAL A 83 -19.53 -3.24 7.49
CA VAL A 83 -18.72 -4.40 7.88
C VAL A 83 -17.29 -3.97 8.21
N GLY A 84 -16.87 -4.26 9.44
CA GLY A 84 -15.62 -3.77 10.00
C GLY A 84 -15.77 -2.38 10.62
N MET A 85 -14.73 -1.56 10.53
CA MET A 85 -14.72 -0.21 11.10
C MET A 85 -15.68 0.74 10.36
N ARG A 86 -16.34 1.61 11.12
CA ARG A 86 -17.21 2.69 10.63
C ARG A 86 -16.49 4.02 10.67
N TRP A 87 -16.63 4.81 9.61
CA TRP A 87 -16.04 6.14 9.47
C TRP A 87 -17.14 7.17 9.31
N LYS A 88 -17.50 7.86 10.40
CA LYS A 88 -18.54 8.88 10.38
C LYS A 88 -17.95 10.25 10.07
N CYS A 89 -18.46 10.97 9.09
CA CYS A 89 -18.07 12.35 8.85
C CYS A 89 -18.47 13.21 10.06
N SER A 90 -17.54 13.99 10.62
CA SER A 90 -17.84 14.90 11.73
C SER A 90 -18.43 16.22 11.27
N THR A 91 -18.43 16.48 9.97
CA THR A 91 -18.88 17.74 9.37
C THR A 91 -20.30 17.61 8.81
N CYS A 92 -20.57 16.52 8.08
CA CYS A 92 -21.88 16.29 7.49
C CYS A 92 -22.85 15.63 8.47
N ALA A 93 -24.12 16.01 8.40
CA ALA A 93 -25.18 15.33 9.11
C ALA A 93 -25.36 13.92 8.51
N ASP A 94 -25.34 12.93 9.40
CA ASP A 94 -25.60 11.53 9.10
C ASP A 94 -24.88 10.91 7.89
N PHE A 95 -23.59 11.22 7.73
CA PHE A 95 -22.77 10.66 6.66
C PHE A 95 -21.74 9.66 7.20
N ASP A 96 -21.73 8.45 6.66
CA ASP A 96 -20.99 7.29 7.13
C ASP A 96 -20.36 6.50 5.97
N LEU A 97 -19.11 6.09 6.15
CA LEU A 97 -18.37 5.28 5.18
C LEU A 97 -17.90 3.96 5.80
N CYS A 98 -17.87 2.90 4.99
CA CYS A 98 -17.10 1.69 5.30
C CYS A 98 -15.60 1.95 5.05
N SER A 99 -14.72 1.07 5.55
CA SER A 99 -13.27 1.21 5.36
C SER A 99 -12.84 1.28 3.90
N LEU A 100 -13.47 0.49 3.02
CA LEU A 100 -13.12 0.50 1.59
C LEU A 100 -13.38 1.88 0.97
N CYS A 101 -14.59 2.44 1.14
CA CYS A 101 -14.91 3.78 0.64
C CYS A 101 -14.07 4.87 1.30
N TYR A 102 -13.79 4.75 2.60
CA TYR A 102 -12.94 5.71 3.30
C TYR A 102 -11.53 5.78 2.70
N PHE A 103 -10.95 4.63 2.35
CA PHE A 103 -9.62 4.51 1.75
C PHE A 103 -9.58 4.69 0.23
N MET A 104 -10.72 4.63 -0.46
CA MET A 104 -10.84 5.03 -1.88
C MET A 104 -11.06 6.53 -2.06
N ASP A 105 -10.82 7.32 -1.01
CA ASP A 105 -10.95 8.77 -1.03
C ASP A 105 -12.38 9.26 -1.36
N CYS A 106 -13.40 8.39 -1.18
CA CYS A 106 -14.79 8.76 -1.34
C CYS A 106 -15.19 9.82 -0.31
N HIS A 107 -16.10 10.72 -0.68
CA HIS A 107 -16.43 11.94 0.08
C HIS A 107 -15.27 12.95 0.24
N ASP A 108 -15.56 14.19 0.62
CA ASP A 108 -14.54 15.23 0.77
C ASP A 108 -13.40 14.81 1.72
N ARG A 109 -12.16 14.91 1.21
CA ARG A 109 -10.93 14.59 1.96
C ARG A 109 -10.57 15.66 3.00
N ASN A 110 -11.14 16.85 2.89
CA ASN A 110 -10.99 17.94 3.86
C ASN A 110 -11.96 17.84 5.03
N HIS A 111 -12.95 16.95 4.98
CA HIS A 111 -13.79 16.64 6.11
C HIS A 111 -13.05 15.73 7.10
N GLN A 112 -13.21 16.03 8.39
CA GLN A 112 -12.71 15.16 9.45
C GLN A 112 -13.68 14.02 9.68
N PHE A 113 -13.16 12.89 10.11
CA PHE A 113 -13.95 11.69 10.38
C PHE A 113 -13.76 11.22 11.81
N LEU A 114 -14.79 10.59 12.35
CA LEU A 114 -14.77 9.82 13.58
C LEU A 114 -14.69 8.34 13.21
N ARG A 115 -13.62 7.67 13.62
CA ARG A 115 -13.47 6.22 13.48
C ARG A 115 -14.12 5.52 14.67
N TYR A 116 -15.08 4.66 14.38
CA TYR A 116 -15.64 3.71 15.34
C TYR A 116 -15.07 2.33 15.00
N GLU A 117 -14.26 1.79 15.90
CA GLU A 117 -13.71 0.45 15.72
C GLU A 117 -14.78 -0.62 15.86
N THR A 118 -15.75 -0.39 16.76
CA THR A 118 -16.82 -1.33 17.10
C THR A 118 -18.08 -0.55 17.49
N THR A 119 -19.23 -1.22 17.61
CA THR A 119 -20.48 -0.55 18.02
C THR A 119 -20.45 0.05 19.43
N SER A 120 -19.54 -0.43 20.29
CA SER A 120 -19.39 0.03 21.67
C SER A 120 -18.13 0.87 21.91
N SER A 121 -17.30 1.09 20.89
CA SER A 121 -16.09 1.89 21.04
C SER A 121 -16.42 3.38 21.08
N THR A 122 -15.72 4.12 21.95
CA THR A 122 -15.66 5.58 21.86
C THR A 122 -15.03 5.97 20.51
N PRO A 123 -15.64 6.88 19.75
CA PRO A 123 -15.08 7.32 18.48
C PRO A 123 -13.73 8.00 18.66
N THR A 124 -12.80 7.72 17.75
CA THR A 124 -11.53 8.45 17.65
C THR A 124 -11.61 9.45 16.50
N LYS A 125 -11.33 10.71 16.77
CA LYS A 125 -11.28 11.75 15.74
C LYS A 125 -10.02 11.59 14.91
N MET A 126 -10.19 11.50 13.59
CA MET A 126 -9.11 11.39 12.60
C MET A 126 -8.68 12.76 12.10
N GLU A 127 -7.44 12.84 11.64
CA GLU A 127 -7.00 13.97 10.83
C GLU A 127 -7.72 13.99 9.47
N LYS A 128 -7.65 15.14 8.80
CA LYS A 128 -8.16 15.26 7.43
C LYS A 128 -7.38 14.32 6.51
N ARG A 129 -8.08 13.62 5.63
CA ARG A 129 -7.48 12.74 4.62
C ARG A 129 -6.58 13.51 3.65
N SER A 130 -6.90 14.77 3.35
CA SER A 130 -6.06 15.65 2.53
C SER A 130 -4.70 15.97 3.16
N LYS A 131 -4.54 15.83 4.48
CA LYS A 131 -3.28 16.06 5.21
C LYS A 131 -2.53 14.77 5.54
N SER A 132 -2.92 13.67 4.91
CA SER A 132 -2.59 12.32 5.34
C SER A 132 -2.04 11.51 4.17
N LEU A 133 -0.91 10.83 4.40
CA LEU A 133 -0.30 9.95 3.41
C LEU A 133 -1.04 8.62 3.33
N LYS A 134 -1.10 8.07 2.13
CA LYS A 134 -1.55 6.70 1.87
C LYS A 134 -0.35 5.81 1.60
N ILE A 135 -0.48 4.55 1.98
CA ILE A 135 0.42 3.48 1.56
C ILE A 135 -0.37 2.43 0.79
N ARG A 136 0.30 1.72 -0.11
CA ARG A 136 -0.26 0.53 -0.74
C ARG A 136 -0.29 -0.61 0.27
N VAL A 137 -1.36 -1.39 0.20
CA VAL A 137 -1.53 -2.61 0.99
C VAL A 137 -1.16 -3.79 0.10
N MET A 138 -0.31 -4.69 0.58
CA MET A 138 0.20 -5.83 -0.20
C MET A 138 -0.03 -7.15 0.54
N GLY A 139 -0.35 -8.22 -0.18
CA GLY A 139 -0.54 -9.54 0.44
C GLY A 139 -1.37 -10.51 -0.42
N ILE A 140 -2.16 -11.35 0.24
CA ILE A 140 -3.07 -12.31 -0.41
C ILE A 140 -4.39 -11.59 -0.77
N PHE A 141 -4.37 -10.97 -1.95
CA PHE A 141 -5.50 -10.28 -2.59
C PHE A 141 -5.77 -10.89 -3.97
N PRO A 142 -6.85 -10.53 -4.69
CA PRO A 142 -7.06 -10.97 -6.07
C PRO A 142 -5.80 -10.73 -6.90
N GLU A 143 -5.48 -11.68 -7.77
CA GLU A 143 -4.27 -11.74 -8.61
C GLU A 143 -2.99 -12.22 -7.89
N ALA A 144 -3.01 -12.45 -6.57
CA ALA A 144 -1.86 -13.05 -5.90
C ALA A 144 -1.64 -14.51 -6.32
N THR A 145 -0.38 -14.90 -6.53
CA THR A 145 0.01 -16.31 -6.70
C THR A 145 0.32 -16.90 -5.33
N VAL A 146 -0.30 -18.02 -4.99
CA VAL A 146 -0.25 -18.63 -3.64
C VAL A 146 0.09 -20.10 -3.68
N ILE A 147 0.65 -20.59 -2.58
CA ILE A 147 0.81 -22.02 -2.27
C ILE A 147 0.16 -22.33 -0.92
N ARG A 148 -0.04 -23.62 -0.62
CA ARG A 148 -0.50 -24.03 0.72
C ARG A 148 0.39 -23.43 1.82
N GLY A 149 -0.26 -22.86 2.83
CA GLY A 149 0.34 -22.17 3.97
C GLY A 149 0.35 -23.01 5.25
N ARG A 150 0.57 -22.33 6.38
CA ARG A 150 0.83 -22.95 7.69
C ARG A 150 -0.32 -23.78 8.26
N ASP A 151 -1.56 -23.35 8.04
CA ASP A 151 -2.76 -23.98 8.62
C ASP A 151 -3.50 -24.89 7.62
N TRP A 152 -2.86 -25.23 6.50
CA TRP A 152 -3.46 -26.06 5.46
C TRP A 152 -3.93 -27.43 5.99
N GLU A 153 -5.21 -27.73 5.80
CA GLU A 153 -5.85 -29.01 6.19
C GLU A 153 -6.59 -29.69 5.04
N TRP A 154 -6.40 -29.21 3.80
CA TRP A 154 -7.23 -29.52 2.64
C TRP A 154 -6.66 -30.61 1.73
N LYS A 155 -5.92 -31.59 2.30
CA LYS A 155 -5.25 -32.69 1.57
C LYS A 155 -4.45 -32.15 0.37
N ASP A 156 -4.63 -32.70 -0.83
CA ASP A 156 -3.96 -32.27 -2.05
C ASP A 156 -4.94 -31.61 -3.04
N GLN A 157 -5.90 -30.82 -2.54
CA GLN A 157 -6.79 -30.03 -3.41
C GLN A 157 -6.04 -29.01 -4.28
N ASP A 158 -4.83 -28.63 -3.89
CA ASP A 158 -3.89 -27.82 -4.67
C ASP A 158 -3.05 -28.65 -5.65
N GLY A 159 -3.21 -29.98 -5.70
CA GLY A 159 -2.40 -30.88 -6.52
C GLY A 159 -1.06 -31.26 -5.90
N GLY A 160 -0.87 -31.02 -4.60
CA GLY A 160 0.32 -31.42 -3.85
C GLY A 160 1.16 -30.24 -3.37
N ARG A 161 2.08 -30.52 -2.43
CA ARG A 161 2.88 -29.48 -1.78
C ARG A 161 3.69 -28.67 -2.79
N GLY A 162 3.59 -27.34 -2.69
CA GLY A 162 4.32 -26.40 -3.54
C GLY A 162 3.68 -26.14 -4.89
N LYS A 163 2.50 -26.72 -5.18
CA LYS A 163 1.71 -26.33 -6.34
C LYS A 163 1.06 -24.97 -6.10
N GLU A 164 1.11 -24.15 -7.14
CA GLU A 164 0.64 -22.78 -7.11
C GLU A 164 -0.81 -22.67 -7.56
N GLY A 165 -1.49 -21.68 -7.01
CA GLY A 165 -2.81 -21.24 -7.42
C GLY A 165 -2.88 -19.72 -7.48
N PHE A 166 -3.94 -19.22 -8.10
CA PHE A 166 -4.20 -17.81 -8.29
C PHE A 166 -5.42 -17.40 -7.47
N VAL A 167 -5.29 -16.33 -6.69
CA VAL A 167 -6.40 -15.78 -5.93
C VAL A 167 -7.33 -15.05 -6.89
N LEU A 168 -8.59 -15.48 -6.94
CA LEU A 168 -9.63 -14.88 -7.78
C LEU A 168 -10.39 -13.78 -7.07
N ASP A 169 -10.73 -13.99 -5.80
CA ASP A 169 -11.60 -13.07 -5.05
C ASP A 169 -11.44 -13.21 -3.53
N VAL A 170 -11.79 -12.15 -2.80
CA VAL A 170 -11.92 -12.14 -1.34
C VAL A 170 -13.37 -12.46 -0.96
N VAL A 171 -13.57 -13.59 -0.30
CA VAL A 171 -14.90 -14.14 -0.02
C VAL A 171 -15.28 -13.92 1.44
N THR A 172 -16.54 -13.57 1.66
CA THR A 172 -17.16 -13.50 3.00
C THR A 172 -17.84 -14.85 3.31
N PRO A 173 -17.33 -15.64 4.27
CA PRO A 173 -17.84 -16.99 4.51
C PRO A 173 -19.21 -17.02 5.21
N GLY A 174 -19.65 -15.92 5.83
CA GLY A 174 -20.95 -15.85 6.48
C GLY A 174 -21.17 -14.59 7.31
N ALA A 175 -22.22 -14.57 8.14
CA ALA A 175 -22.56 -13.41 8.96
C ALA A 175 -21.59 -13.17 10.14
N GLU A 176 -20.89 -14.22 10.58
CA GLU A 176 -19.97 -14.20 11.73
C GLU A 176 -18.57 -13.66 11.40
N SER A 177 -18.22 -13.58 10.13
CA SER A 177 -16.90 -13.14 9.67
C SER A 177 -16.97 -12.74 8.20
N ALA A 178 -16.30 -11.65 7.84
CA ALA A 178 -16.24 -11.15 6.48
C ALA A 178 -14.80 -10.88 6.03
N ARG A 179 -14.56 -11.00 4.73
CA ARG A 179 -13.24 -10.81 4.09
C ARG A 179 -12.13 -11.65 4.72
N SER A 180 -12.48 -12.84 5.22
CA SER A 180 -11.59 -13.72 6.00
C SER A 180 -11.20 -15.00 5.26
N THR A 181 -11.63 -15.13 4.01
CA THR A 181 -11.37 -16.26 3.13
C THR A 181 -11.12 -15.74 1.72
N VAL A 182 -10.42 -16.52 0.90
CA VAL A 182 -10.17 -16.18 -0.50
C VAL A 182 -10.48 -17.37 -1.41
N LYS A 183 -11.01 -17.09 -2.60
CA LYS A 183 -11.23 -18.09 -3.64
C LYS A 183 -9.95 -18.25 -4.46
N VAL A 184 -9.47 -19.48 -4.62
CA VAL A 184 -8.25 -19.80 -5.35
C VAL A 184 -8.57 -20.78 -6.47
N GLU A 185 -7.99 -20.56 -7.64
CA GLU A 185 -7.91 -21.51 -8.74
C GLU A 185 -6.50 -22.07 -8.82
N TRP A 186 -6.34 -23.39 -8.73
CA TRP A 186 -5.03 -24.03 -8.73
C TRP A 186 -4.55 -24.32 -10.16
N LYS A 187 -3.24 -24.16 -10.42
CA LYS A 187 -2.62 -24.50 -11.71
C LYS A 187 -2.76 -25.99 -12.06
N SER A 188 -2.86 -26.84 -11.04
CA SER A 188 -3.11 -28.28 -11.17
C SER A 188 -4.57 -28.61 -11.55
N GLY A 189 -5.43 -27.60 -11.60
CA GLY A 189 -6.87 -27.74 -11.76
C GLY A 189 -7.59 -27.74 -10.41
N GLY A 190 -8.85 -27.30 -10.41
CA GLY A 190 -9.67 -27.19 -9.22
C GLY A 190 -9.73 -25.78 -8.65
N CYS A 191 -10.85 -25.46 -8.03
CA CYS A 191 -11.10 -24.15 -7.44
C CYS A 191 -11.84 -24.32 -6.11
N ASN A 192 -11.38 -23.64 -5.07
CA ASN A 192 -12.01 -23.69 -3.75
C ASN A 192 -11.74 -22.41 -2.94
N VAL A 193 -12.32 -22.34 -1.74
CA VAL A 193 -12.19 -21.21 -0.82
C VAL A 193 -11.36 -21.62 0.40
N TYR A 194 -10.39 -20.79 0.76
CA TYR A 194 -9.39 -21.05 1.81
C TYR A 194 -9.33 -19.93 2.83
N ARG A 195 -8.90 -20.22 4.06
CA ARG A 195 -8.92 -19.28 5.18
C ARG A 195 -7.71 -18.35 5.13
N VAL A 196 -7.98 -17.04 5.24
CA VAL A 196 -6.97 -15.99 5.39
C VAL A 196 -7.51 -15.01 6.45
N GLY A 197 -7.47 -15.45 7.71
CA GLY A 197 -8.00 -14.70 8.84
C GLY A 197 -9.20 -15.35 9.54
N PHE A 198 -9.96 -16.22 8.87
CA PHE A 198 -11.12 -16.86 9.50
C PHE A 198 -10.69 -17.70 10.71
N LYS A 199 -11.17 -17.34 11.91
CA LYS A 199 -10.76 -17.94 13.19
C LYS A 199 -9.24 -17.92 13.41
N GLY A 200 -8.53 -16.94 12.84
CA GLY A 200 -7.07 -16.83 12.91
C GLY A 200 -6.32 -17.89 12.12
N LYS A 201 -6.96 -18.55 11.16
CA LYS A 201 -6.32 -19.54 10.29
C LYS A 201 -5.81 -18.90 9.00
N VAL A 202 -4.62 -19.32 8.59
CA VAL A 202 -3.94 -18.87 7.38
C VAL A 202 -3.52 -20.11 6.57
N ASP A 203 -4.41 -20.52 5.68
CA ASP A 203 -4.26 -21.73 4.87
C ASP A 203 -3.32 -21.52 3.67
N LEU A 204 -2.94 -20.28 3.38
CA LEU A 204 -2.20 -19.89 2.18
C LEU A 204 -1.01 -19.01 2.53
N GLN A 205 0.00 -19.01 1.67
CA GLN A 205 1.04 -17.98 1.64
C GLN A 205 1.30 -17.60 0.19
N TYR A 206 1.63 -16.34 -0.08
CA TYR A 206 1.94 -15.92 -1.44
C TYR A 206 3.35 -16.34 -1.86
N THR A 207 3.51 -16.65 -3.15
CA THR A 207 4.80 -16.65 -3.86
C THR A 207 4.96 -15.37 -4.68
N GLU A 208 3.84 -14.77 -5.09
CA GLU A 208 3.76 -13.43 -5.68
C GLU A 208 2.61 -12.67 -5.00
N GLU A 209 2.93 -11.56 -4.35
CA GLU A 209 1.96 -10.68 -3.69
C GLU A 209 1.13 -9.87 -4.70
N ALA A 210 -0.08 -9.49 -4.30
CA ALA A 210 -0.93 -8.59 -5.07
C ALA A 210 -1.33 -7.35 -4.25
N PRO A 211 -1.64 -6.23 -4.92
CA PRO A 211 -2.15 -5.04 -4.25
C PRO A 211 -3.58 -5.27 -3.74
N GLY A 212 -3.82 -4.92 -2.48
CA GLY A 212 -5.14 -4.93 -1.82
C GLY A 212 -5.81 -3.56 -1.76
N GLY A 213 -5.34 -2.60 -2.56
CA GLY A 213 -5.71 -1.19 -2.48
C GLY A 213 -4.72 -0.37 -1.64
N GLU A 214 -5.22 0.72 -1.08
CA GLU A 214 -4.43 1.65 -0.28
C GLU A 214 -5.07 1.88 1.08
N CYS A 215 -4.33 2.40 2.05
CA CYS A 215 -4.88 2.85 3.32
C CYS A 215 -4.14 4.06 3.87
N TYR A 216 -4.77 4.78 4.81
CA TYR A 216 -4.12 5.80 5.63
C TYR A 216 -3.60 5.15 6.92
N PRO A 217 -2.33 4.71 7.01
CA PRO A 217 -1.86 3.90 8.14
C PRO A 217 -2.03 4.62 9.48
N GLN A 218 -1.81 5.93 9.52
CA GLN A 218 -2.01 6.77 10.70
C GLN A 218 -3.48 6.83 11.17
N HIS A 219 -4.45 6.57 10.29
CA HIS A 219 -5.87 6.52 10.64
C HIS A 219 -6.29 5.13 11.12
N LEU A 220 -5.44 4.12 11.03
CA LEU A 220 -5.71 2.78 11.57
C LEU A 220 -5.47 2.73 13.09
N PRO A 221 -6.24 1.92 13.84
CA PRO A 221 -6.00 1.70 15.26
C PRO A 221 -4.66 1.04 15.49
N ASN A 222 -3.93 1.44 16.53
CA ASN A 222 -2.86 0.60 17.05
C ASN A 222 -3.49 -0.62 17.71
N TYR A 223 -2.92 -1.80 17.48
CA TYR A 223 -3.34 -3.00 18.18
C TYR A 223 -2.66 -3.04 19.56
N SER A 224 -3.44 -3.08 20.65
CA SER A 224 -2.91 -3.04 22.02
C SER A 224 -2.98 -4.38 22.77
N GLY A 225 -3.36 -5.48 22.13
CA GLY A 225 -3.37 -6.82 22.75
C GLY A 225 -4.42 -7.07 23.85
N THR A 226 -5.00 -6.02 24.43
CA THR A 226 -6.04 -6.10 25.46
C THR A 226 -7.40 -5.87 24.82
N GLY A 227 -8.32 -6.82 24.99
CA GLY A 227 -9.73 -6.60 24.65
C GLY A 227 -10.21 -5.35 25.38
N SER A 228 -10.69 -4.37 24.61
CA SER A 228 -11.16 -3.05 25.05
C SER A 228 -11.68 -3.01 26.49
N GLY A 229 -11.00 -2.24 27.34
CA GLY A 229 -11.39 -1.95 28.70
C GLY A 229 -10.66 -0.70 29.18
N SER A 230 -11.31 0.46 29.04
CA SER A 230 -10.98 1.74 29.70
C SER A 230 -9.61 2.34 29.43
N SER A 231 -9.52 3.27 28.46
CA SER A 231 -8.58 4.39 28.56
C SER A 231 -9.25 5.53 29.31
N SER A 232 -9.05 5.56 30.62
CA SER A 232 -9.23 6.76 31.43
C SER A 232 -8.32 7.86 30.88
N GLY A 233 -8.93 8.95 30.41
CA GLY A 233 -8.44 10.34 30.41
C GLY A 233 -6.93 10.63 30.44
N ALA A 234 -6.11 9.97 29.63
CA ALA A 234 -4.73 10.40 29.40
C ALA A 234 -4.71 11.32 28.18
N GLN A 235 -4.38 12.58 28.43
CA GLN A 235 -4.26 13.62 27.42
C GLN A 235 -3.39 13.16 26.25
N MET A 236 -3.91 13.43 25.07
CA MET A 236 -3.29 13.30 23.76
C MET A 236 -1.91 13.99 23.74
N GLN A 237 -0.83 13.25 23.94
CA GLN A 237 0.44 13.62 23.32
C GLN A 237 0.47 12.96 21.94
N VAL A 238 0.01 13.75 20.97
CA VAL A 238 0.15 13.52 19.54
C VAL A 238 1.63 13.30 19.24
N MET A 239 2.03 12.10 18.80
CA MET A 239 3.23 12.00 17.98
C MET A 239 2.90 12.73 16.68
N ARG A 240 3.54 13.88 16.49
CA ARG A 240 3.29 14.80 15.38
C ARG A 240 3.84 14.17 14.09
N VAL A 241 3.27 14.55 12.96
CA VAL A 241 3.76 14.27 11.59
C VAL A 241 5.24 14.68 11.39
N GLN A 242 5.84 15.40 12.35
CA GLN A 242 7.24 15.82 12.39
C GLN A 242 8.25 14.65 12.31
N ASP A 243 7.86 13.40 12.56
CA ASP A 243 8.83 12.29 12.69
C ASP A 243 9.18 11.56 11.37
N ALA A 244 8.60 11.92 10.22
CA ALA A 244 8.82 11.22 8.94
C ALA A 244 9.81 11.90 7.98
N LEU A 245 9.88 13.24 7.97
CA LEU A 245 10.81 14.01 7.14
C LEU A 245 12.01 14.46 7.96
N ARG A 246 13.21 14.21 7.45
CA ARG A 246 14.49 14.58 8.06
C ARG A 246 15.24 15.54 7.14
N GLU A 247 16.19 16.26 7.72
CA GLU A 247 17.18 17.00 6.94
C GLU A 247 17.88 16.05 5.94
N GLY A 248 18.01 16.51 4.69
CA GLY A 248 18.52 15.74 3.56
C GLY A 248 17.45 14.97 2.77
N ASP A 249 16.21 14.87 3.26
CA ASP A 249 15.15 14.20 2.50
C ASP A 249 14.78 14.97 1.23
N LYS A 250 14.73 14.26 0.11
CA LYS A 250 14.19 14.78 -1.15
C LYS A 250 12.66 14.75 -1.11
N VAL A 251 12.02 15.82 -1.55
CA VAL A 251 10.56 15.99 -1.51
C VAL A 251 10.04 16.67 -2.77
N VAL A 252 8.78 16.41 -3.11
CA VAL A 252 8.03 17.14 -4.15
C VAL A 252 6.81 17.81 -3.52
N ILE A 253 6.34 18.91 -4.12
CA ILE A 253 5.06 19.52 -3.75
C ILE A 253 3.94 18.69 -4.38
N ASN A 254 3.09 18.08 -3.55
CA ASN A 254 2.00 17.22 -4.00
C ASN A 254 0.66 17.84 -3.58
N LEU A 255 0.15 18.72 -4.44
CA LEU A 255 -1.17 19.35 -4.32
C LEU A 255 -2.08 18.80 -5.42
N SER A 256 -3.32 18.49 -5.08
CA SER A 256 -4.35 18.06 -6.04
C SER A 256 -4.70 19.17 -7.04
N GLN A 257 -5.27 18.80 -8.19
CA GLN A 257 -5.72 19.78 -9.19
C GLN A 257 -6.72 20.79 -8.60
N ASP A 258 -7.61 20.35 -7.72
CA ASP A 258 -8.55 21.23 -7.03
C ASP A 258 -7.85 22.22 -6.09
N GLU A 259 -6.83 21.79 -5.36
CA GLU A 259 -6.02 22.67 -4.48
C GLU A 259 -5.23 23.70 -5.31
N ILE A 260 -4.68 23.28 -6.45
CA ILE A 260 -4.01 24.18 -7.40
C ILE A 260 -5.01 25.18 -8.00
N GLN A 261 -6.22 24.75 -8.34
CA GLN A 261 -7.28 25.63 -8.83
C GLN A 261 -7.77 26.60 -7.75
N GLN A 262 -7.89 26.15 -6.50
CA GLN A 262 -8.23 27.01 -5.37
C GLN A 262 -7.17 28.09 -5.13
N LEU A 263 -5.88 27.76 -5.28
CA LEU A 263 -4.79 28.74 -5.23
C LEU A 263 -4.83 29.78 -6.36
N ARG A 264 -5.40 29.43 -7.51
CA ARG A 264 -5.54 30.32 -8.69
C ARG A 264 -6.73 31.28 -8.56
N LYS A 265 -7.72 31.02 -7.70
CA LYS A 265 -8.89 31.89 -7.46
C LYS A 265 -8.55 33.04 -6.49
N THR A 266 -9.13 34.21 -6.69
CA THR A 266 -8.81 35.44 -5.94
C THR A 266 -9.22 35.41 -4.46
N ARG A 267 -8.45 36.18 -3.67
CA ARG A 267 -8.28 36.35 -2.21
C ARG A 267 -9.15 35.63 -1.15
N ASP A 268 -10.40 35.27 -1.36
CA ASP A 268 -11.28 34.86 -0.25
C ASP A 268 -11.56 33.35 -0.18
N ASP A 269 -11.47 32.62 -1.30
CA ASP A 269 -11.77 31.16 -1.33
C ASP A 269 -10.53 30.25 -1.10
N ALA A 270 -9.32 30.83 -1.05
CA ALA A 270 -8.04 30.11 -1.02
C ALA A 270 -7.43 29.90 0.38
N CYS A 271 -8.22 30.06 1.45
CA CYS A 271 -7.71 30.18 2.83
C CYS A 271 -6.92 28.95 3.31
N GLN A 272 -7.40 27.73 3.05
CA GLN A 272 -6.76 26.49 3.52
C GLN A 272 -5.43 26.18 2.82
N VAL A 273 -5.32 26.43 1.51
CA VAL A 273 -4.07 26.14 0.77
C VAL A 273 -3.02 27.24 0.98
N ARG A 274 -3.47 28.49 1.20
CA ARG A 274 -2.57 29.57 1.65
C ARG A 274 -1.98 29.29 3.04
N GLU A 275 -2.69 28.60 3.93
CA GLU A 275 -2.19 28.18 5.23
C GLU A 275 -1.04 27.17 5.10
N LEU A 276 -1.16 26.19 4.17
CA LEU A 276 -0.11 25.21 3.87
C LEU A 276 1.19 25.85 3.32
N LEU A 277 1.08 27.01 2.69
CA LEU A 277 2.18 27.79 2.13
C LEU A 277 2.42 29.10 2.92
N SER A 278 1.83 29.27 4.10
CA SER A 278 1.87 30.53 4.83
C SER A 278 3.28 30.80 5.38
N GLY A 279 3.78 32.02 5.21
CA GLY A 279 5.15 32.37 5.61
C GLY A 279 6.28 31.81 4.73
N SER A 280 5.94 31.15 3.60
CA SER A 280 6.90 30.60 2.64
C SER A 280 7.64 31.65 1.79
N GLY A 281 7.10 32.87 1.68
CA GLY A 281 7.57 33.88 0.73
C GLY A 281 7.26 33.57 -0.74
N LEU A 282 6.56 32.46 -1.03
CA LEU A 282 6.13 32.08 -2.38
C LEU A 282 5.02 33.02 -2.87
N SER A 283 5.18 33.59 -4.07
CA SER A 283 4.02 34.15 -4.78
C SER A 283 3.07 32.98 -5.13
N PRO A 284 1.81 32.96 -4.63
CA PRO A 284 0.98 31.74 -4.59
C PRO A 284 0.71 31.05 -5.94
N VAL A 285 0.95 31.72 -7.07
CA VAL A 285 0.61 31.18 -8.40
C VAL A 285 1.81 31.13 -9.34
N ALA A 286 2.68 32.15 -9.34
CA ALA A 286 3.80 32.21 -10.27
C ALA A 286 4.98 31.30 -9.85
N ASP A 287 5.35 31.33 -8.56
CA ASP A 287 6.43 30.49 -8.05
C ASP A 287 5.96 29.05 -7.85
N LEU A 288 4.71 28.84 -7.44
CA LEU A 288 4.18 27.49 -7.25
C LEU A 288 4.12 26.69 -8.56
N ASN A 289 3.58 27.26 -9.65
CA ASN A 289 3.58 26.56 -10.95
C ASN A 289 5.00 26.22 -11.43
N ARG A 290 6.02 26.98 -11.00
CA ARG A 290 7.43 26.71 -11.32
C ARG A 290 8.04 25.61 -10.45
N LEU A 291 7.49 25.37 -9.26
CA LEU A 291 8.00 24.41 -8.27
C LEU A 291 7.18 23.10 -8.23
N LEU A 292 5.96 23.10 -8.75
CA LEU A 292 5.19 21.86 -8.94
C LEU A 292 6.03 20.89 -9.78
N ASN A 293 6.04 19.62 -9.35
CA ASN A 293 6.82 18.53 -9.94
C ASN A 293 8.35 18.75 -9.93
N LYS A 294 8.87 19.75 -9.22
CA LYS A 294 10.31 19.86 -8.95
C LYS A 294 10.66 19.13 -7.68
N VAL A 295 11.84 18.52 -7.67
CA VAL A 295 12.42 17.92 -6.47
C VAL A 295 13.11 19.03 -5.67
N GLY A 296 12.73 19.14 -4.40
CA GLY A 296 13.38 19.97 -3.41
C GLY A 296 14.06 19.12 -2.34
N GLU A 297 14.96 19.72 -1.57
CA GLU A 297 15.64 19.06 -0.45
C GLU A 297 15.27 19.73 0.86
N VAL A 298 14.90 18.95 1.87
CA VAL A 298 14.64 19.44 3.22
C VAL A 298 15.97 19.82 3.86
N HIS A 299 16.23 21.12 4.01
CA HIS A 299 17.46 21.62 4.61
C HIS A 299 17.35 21.78 6.14
N ALA A 300 16.13 22.03 6.63
CA ALA A 300 15.88 22.15 8.06
C ALA A 300 14.40 21.98 8.38
N MET A 301 14.09 21.78 9.65
CA MET A 301 12.73 21.81 10.17
C MET A 301 12.56 23.02 11.08
N THR A 302 11.48 23.78 10.89
CA THR A 302 11.16 24.91 11.75
C THR A 302 10.59 24.42 13.08
N PRO A 303 10.75 25.17 14.19
CA PRO A 303 10.17 24.80 15.49
C PRO A 303 8.63 24.63 15.45
N SER A 304 7.96 25.33 14.52
CA SER A 304 6.52 25.24 14.26
C SER A 304 6.12 24.01 13.44
N GLY A 305 7.07 23.23 12.90
CA GLY A 305 6.82 21.97 12.21
C GLY A 305 6.71 22.05 10.69
N GLU A 306 6.99 23.19 10.07
CA GLU A 306 7.12 23.29 8.61
C GLU A 306 8.55 22.91 8.18
N ALA A 307 8.67 22.33 6.98
CA ALA A 307 9.96 22.01 6.38
C ALA A 307 10.52 23.24 5.64
N LEU A 308 11.81 23.51 5.81
CA LEU A 308 12.54 24.47 5.00
C LEU A 308 13.10 23.72 3.78
N VAL A 309 12.39 23.78 2.67
CA VAL A 309 12.70 23.02 1.46
C VAL A 309 13.45 23.91 0.46
N GLN A 310 14.64 23.49 0.07
CA GLN A 310 15.47 24.15 -0.93
C GLN A 310 15.13 23.65 -2.34
N PHE A 311 14.81 24.56 -3.24
CA PHE A 311 14.67 24.32 -4.68
C PHE A 311 15.67 25.21 -5.42
N GLY A 312 16.77 24.62 -5.89
CA GLY A 312 17.87 25.36 -6.49
C GLY A 312 18.50 26.35 -5.50
N PRO A 313 18.65 27.64 -5.83
CA PRO A 313 19.28 28.63 -4.95
C PRO A 313 18.34 29.21 -3.87
N LYS A 314 17.06 28.81 -3.86
CA LYS A 314 16.04 29.40 -2.98
C LYS A 314 15.47 28.36 -2.03
N SER A 315 15.20 28.76 -0.79
CA SER A 315 14.56 27.93 0.22
C SER A 315 13.19 28.48 0.58
N TYR A 316 12.22 27.59 0.76
CA TYR A 316 10.84 27.93 1.07
C TYR A 316 10.37 27.16 2.29
N LYS A 317 9.60 27.83 3.14
CA LYS A 317 8.94 27.20 4.29
C LYS A 317 7.65 26.55 3.81
N ILE A 318 7.56 25.23 3.85
CA ILE A 318 6.42 24.47 3.30
C ILE A 318 5.83 23.59 4.40
N GLY A 319 4.51 23.66 4.57
CA GLY A 319 3.79 22.77 5.48
C GLY A 319 3.88 21.32 5.00
N LEU A 320 4.10 20.39 5.94
CA LEU A 320 4.36 18.98 5.60
C LEU A 320 3.23 18.31 4.80
N GLY A 321 2.00 18.77 4.98
CA GLY A 321 0.84 18.26 4.22
C GLY A 321 0.85 18.60 2.73
N ALA A 322 1.70 19.53 2.29
CA ALA A 322 1.90 19.84 0.87
C ALA A 322 3.09 19.09 0.25
N LEU A 323 3.80 18.26 1.03
CA LEU A 323 5.01 17.57 0.60
C LEU A 323 4.77 16.05 0.48
N SER A 324 5.41 15.44 -0.51
CA SER A 324 5.60 13.98 -0.59
C SER A 324 7.08 13.68 -0.66
N LYS A 325 7.53 12.71 0.13
CA LYS A 325 8.92 12.26 0.12
C LYS A 325 9.22 11.54 -1.19
N VAL A 326 10.29 11.93 -1.85
CA VAL A 326 10.80 11.25 -3.04
C VAL A 326 11.51 9.97 -2.59
N PRO A 327 11.17 8.80 -3.16
CA PRO A 327 11.87 7.56 -2.88
C PRO A 327 13.37 7.73 -3.11
N VAL A 328 14.18 7.28 -2.15
CA VAL A 328 15.63 7.17 -2.35
C VAL A 328 15.87 5.90 -3.12
N LEU A 329 16.27 6.03 -4.39
CA LEU A 329 16.63 4.92 -5.25
C LEU A 329 18.16 4.72 -5.24
N SER A 330 18.59 3.52 -5.58
CA SER A 330 19.99 3.15 -5.82
C SER A 330 20.10 2.32 -7.10
N ALA A 331 21.27 2.37 -7.76
CA ALA A 331 21.56 1.46 -8.86
C ALA A 331 21.48 0.00 -8.35
N GLY A 332 20.78 -0.84 -9.09
CA GLY A 332 20.42 -2.21 -8.72
C GLY A 332 19.02 -2.35 -8.11
N ASP A 333 18.35 -1.25 -7.76
CA ASP A 333 16.98 -1.32 -7.25
C ASP A 333 16.03 -1.84 -8.34
N ARG A 334 15.18 -2.81 -7.98
CA ARG A 334 14.06 -3.20 -8.84
C ARG A 334 12.87 -2.29 -8.58
N VAL A 335 12.32 -1.74 -9.64
CA VAL A 335 11.26 -0.73 -9.58
C VAL A 335 10.18 -1.00 -10.61
N ARG A 336 8.93 -0.75 -10.25
CA ARG A 336 7.77 -0.82 -11.15
C ARG A 336 7.37 0.59 -11.58
N VAL A 337 7.15 0.79 -12.88
CA VAL A 337 6.50 2.03 -13.36
C VAL A 337 5.04 2.00 -12.97
N LEU A 338 4.51 3.11 -12.47
CA LEU A 338 3.07 3.21 -12.21
C LEU A 338 2.25 2.89 -13.48
N GLU A 339 1.06 2.34 -13.29
CA GLU A 339 0.20 1.86 -14.39
C GLU A 339 -0.66 2.97 -15.00
N ASP A 340 -0.95 4.01 -14.22
CA ASP A 340 -1.77 5.14 -14.63
C ASP A 340 -0.99 6.07 -15.58
N GLU A 341 -1.31 6.02 -16.86
CA GLU A 341 -0.68 6.84 -17.91
C GLU A 341 -0.80 8.34 -17.61
N GLU A 342 -1.97 8.82 -17.18
CA GLU A 342 -2.21 10.25 -16.94
C GLU A 342 -1.35 10.72 -15.78
N ARG A 343 -1.28 9.91 -14.71
CA ARG A 343 -0.42 10.17 -13.57
C ARG A 343 1.06 10.13 -13.93
N VAL A 344 1.54 9.09 -14.63
CA VAL A 344 2.94 9.02 -15.07
C VAL A 344 3.28 10.17 -16.00
N ALA A 345 2.37 10.53 -16.91
CA ALA A 345 2.58 11.67 -17.81
C ALA A 345 2.75 12.98 -17.05
N SER A 346 1.92 13.21 -16.02
CA SER A 346 2.02 14.38 -15.14
C SER A 346 3.31 14.38 -14.30
N LEU A 347 3.78 13.21 -13.85
CA LEU A 347 5.01 13.07 -13.06
C LEU A 347 6.27 13.19 -13.90
N GLN A 348 6.19 12.90 -15.20
CA GLN A 348 7.27 13.15 -16.15
C GLN A 348 7.33 14.61 -16.63
N ASP A 349 6.32 15.43 -16.31
CA ASP A 349 6.35 16.86 -16.61
C ASP A 349 7.41 17.55 -15.76
N GLY A 350 8.39 18.18 -16.41
CA GLY A 350 9.60 18.68 -15.77
C GLY A 350 10.79 17.70 -15.75
N HIS A 351 10.59 16.45 -16.18
CA HIS A 351 11.55 15.34 -16.26
C HIS A 351 11.64 14.80 -17.70
N LYS A 352 11.96 15.69 -18.65
CA LYS A 352 12.00 15.47 -20.12
C LYS A 352 10.67 15.08 -20.79
N GLY A 353 9.59 15.00 -20.02
CA GLY A 353 8.24 14.77 -20.51
C GLY A 353 7.96 13.30 -20.82
N PHE A 354 6.67 13.00 -20.93
CA PHE A 354 6.22 11.67 -21.31
C PHE A 354 6.16 11.53 -22.83
N ASN A 355 6.86 10.52 -23.37
CA ASN A 355 6.70 10.09 -24.75
C ASN A 355 5.69 8.93 -24.83
N LYS A 356 4.88 8.87 -25.89
CA LYS A 356 3.91 7.78 -26.15
C LYS A 356 4.53 6.38 -26.10
N ASP A 357 5.80 6.26 -26.45
CA ASP A 357 6.52 4.99 -26.37
C ASP A 357 6.72 4.51 -24.92
N MET A 358 6.69 5.42 -23.93
CA MET A 358 6.76 5.07 -22.50
C MET A 358 5.55 4.28 -22.01
N ARG A 359 4.43 4.28 -22.74
CA ARG A 359 3.26 3.44 -22.44
C ARG A 359 3.63 1.97 -22.29
N ILE A 360 4.61 1.52 -23.07
CA ILE A 360 5.06 0.14 -23.02
C ILE A 360 5.78 -0.19 -21.72
N ALA A 361 6.19 0.80 -20.93
CA ALA A 361 6.85 0.63 -19.64
C ALA A 361 5.88 0.69 -18.46
N LEU A 362 4.66 1.23 -18.63
CA LEU A 362 3.65 1.32 -17.58
C LEU A 362 3.35 -0.07 -16.99
N GLY A 363 3.34 -0.16 -15.67
CA GLY A 363 3.16 -1.42 -14.93
C GLY A 363 4.32 -2.42 -14.99
N LYS A 364 5.32 -2.20 -15.85
CA LYS A 364 6.46 -3.11 -15.95
C LYS A 364 7.43 -2.90 -14.80
N VAL A 365 8.08 -4.00 -14.41
CA VAL A 365 9.18 -3.99 -13.46
C VAL A 365 10.49 -3.95 -14.23
N GLY A 366 11.38 -3.05 -13.83
CA GLY A 366 12.71 -2.88 -14.38
C GLY A 366 13.75 -2.73 -13.27
N GLU A 367 15.00 -2.57 -13.68
CA GLU A 367 16.13 -2.34 -12.78
C GLU A 367 16.67 -0.93 -12.98
N VAL A 368 16.87 -0.20 -11.89
CA VAL A 368 17.55 1.09 -11.90
C VAL A 368 19.02 0.84 -12.20
N ILE A 369 19.53 1.34 -13.32
CA ILE A 369 20.94 1.17 -13.70
C ILE A 369 21.78 2.41 -13.43
N ASP A 370 21.14 3.56 -13.33
CA ASP A 370 21.79 4.84 -13.07
C ASP A 370 20.77 5.80 -12.47
N ILE A 371 21.25 6.76 -11.70
CA ILE A 371 20.43 7.81 -11.08
C ILE A 371 21.18 9.11 -11.27
N ASP A 372 20.51 10.11 -11.83
CA ASP A 372 21.15 11.39 -12.04
C ASP A 372 21.14 12.26 -10.77
N SER A 373 21.66 13.48 -10.89
CA SER A 373 21.78 14.41 -9.77
C SER A 373 20.46 14.94 -9.20
N ASP A 374 19.35 14.86 -9.96
CA ASP A 374 18.04 15.32 -9.50
C ASP A 374 17.14 14.20 -8.97
N GLY A 375 17.59 12.95 -9.09
CA GLY A 375 16.96 11.76 -8.55
C GLY A 375 16.16 10.97 -9.58
N ASP A 376 16.21 11.36 -10.86
CA ASP A 376 15.64 10.58 -11.94
C ASP A 376 16.45 9.30 -12.16
N ALA A 377 15.74 8.19 -12.26
CA ALA A 377 16.32 6.89 -12.46
C ALA A 377 16.28 6.49 -13.93
N VAL A 378 17.41 6.03 -14.45
CA VAL A 378 17.45 5.27 -15.70
C VAL A 378 17.06 3.84 -15.38
N VAL A 379 15.87 3.43 -15.81
CA VAL A 379 15.32 2.11 -15.56
C VAL A 379 15.35 1.27 -16.83
N VAL A 380 15.84 0.04 -16.71
CA VAL A 380 15.88 -0.94 -17.80
C VAL A 380 14.76 -1.94 -17.66
N PHE A 381 13.99 -2.12 -18.72
CA PHE A 381 12.96 -3.15 -18.86
C PHE A 381 13.31 -4.01 -20.07
N GLY A 382 13.86 -5.21 -19.85
CA GLY A 382 14.38 -6.04 -20.92
C GLY A 382 15.49 -5.33 -21.72
N ARG A 383 15.25 -5.02 -23.00
CA ARG A 383 16.21 -4.31 -23.88
C ARG A 383 16.01 -2.79 -23.93
N GLN A 384 15.01 -2.26 -23.25
CA GLN A 384 14.63 -0.84 -23.32
C GLN A 384 15.09 -0.10 -22.07
N LYS A 385 15.58 1.13 -22.26
CA LYS A 385 16.02 2.01 -21.17
C LYS A 385 15.17 3.26 -21.17
N TRP A 386 14.68 3.66 -20.01
CA TRP A 386 13.86 4.86 -19.85
C TRP A 386 14.36 5.70 -18.69
N LEU A 387 14.43 7.01 -18.88
CA LEU A 387 14.62 7.95 -17.79
C LEU A 387 13.25 8.19 -17.14
N MET A 388 13.14 7.93 -15.84
CA MET A 388 11.90 7.96 -15.08
C MET A 388 12.10 8.79 -13.82
N GLY A 389 11.18 9.70 -13.54
CA GLY A 389 11.15 10.37 -12.24
C GLY A 389 10.91 9.36 -11.13
N ALA A 390 11.64 9.46 -10.02
CA ALA A 390 11.52 8.51 -8.91
C ALA A 390 10.09 8.38 -8.35
N MET A 391 9.27 9.42 -8.46
CA MET A 391 7.86 9.40 -8.07
C MET A 391 6.96 8.60 -9.01
N ALA A 392 7.39 8.36 -10.26
CA ALA A 392 6.73 7.49 -11.23
C ALA A 392 7.11 6.01 -11.03
N LEU A 393 7.95 5.72 -10.02
CA LEU A 393 8.47 4.40 -9.71
C LEU A 393 8.00 3.97 -8.32
N ALA A 394 7.62 2.70 -8.20
CA ALA A 394 7.40 2.03 -6.93
C ALA A 394 8.47 0.96 -6.73
N ALA A 395 8.94 0.75 -5.51
CA ALA A 395 9.83 -0.37 -5.20
C ALA A 395 9.16 -1.69 -5.61
N ALA A 396 9.92 -2.57 -6.26
CA ALA A 396 9.48 -3.91 -6.63
C ALA A 396 10.37 -4.94 -5.93
N THR A 397 9.76 -5.74 -5.04
CA THR A 397 10.46 -6.83 -4.36
C THR A 397 10.78 -7.96 -5.34
N GLN A 398 11.90 -8.67 -5.13
CA GLN A 398 12.27 -9.84 -5.93
C GLN A 398 11.37 -11.03 -5.56
N ALA A 399 10.43 -11.38 -6.45
CA ALA A 399 10.19 -12.81 -6.67
C ALA A 399 11.48 -13.38 -7.26
N ARG A 400 12.01 -14.46 -6.68
CA ARG A 400 13.24 -15.13 -7.14
C ARG A 400 13.08 -15.56 -8.62
N GLU A 401 13.57 -14.77 -9.55
CA GLU A 401 14.02 -15.25 -10.86
C GLU A 401 15.36 -15.98 -10.67
N GLN A 402 15.29 -17.18 -10.10
CA GLN A 402 16.35 -18.18 -10.21
C GLN A 402 15.71 -19.55 -10.48
N VAL A 403 14.96 -19.67 -11.57
CA VAL A 403 14.92 -20.91 -12.35
C VAL A 403 14.57 -20.56 -13.82
N ASP A 404 15.25 -21.22 -14.75
CA ASP A 404 14.79 -21.51 -16.13
C ASP A 404 15.12 -20.63 -17.34
N ALA A 405 16.20 -19.84 -17.34
CA ALA A 405 16.85 -19.52 -18.63
C ALA A 405 17.50 -20.77 -19.25
N VAL A 406 18.03 -21.69 -18.43
CA VAL A 406 18.68 -22.92 -18.91
C VAL A 406 17.67 -24.00 -19.28
N ALA A 407 16.55 -24.16 -18.57
CA ALA A 407 15.55 -25.16 -18.94
C ALA A 407 14.67 -24.72 -20.11
N PHE A 408 14.41 -23.42 -20.30
CA PHE A 408 13.71 -22.94 -21.50
C PHE A 408 14.57 -23.11 -22.76
N VAL A 409 15.86 -22.79 -22.69
CA VAL A 409 16.81 -23.04 -23.79
C VAL A 409 17.00 -24.53 -24.02
N LYS A 410 17.07 -25.35 -22.95
CA LYS A 410 17.18 -26.80 -23.08
C LYS A 410 15.91 -27.44 -23.65
N ALA A 411 14.72 -26.96 -23.28
CA ALA A 411 13.46 -27.43 -23.83
C ALA A 411 13.30 -27.05 -25.31
N LEU A 412 13.71 -25.84 -25.72
CA LEU A 412 13.71 -25.44 -27.13
C LEU A 412 14.71 -26.25 -27.97
N VAL A 413 15.91 -26.50 -27.43
CA VAL A 413 16.94 -27.29 -28.12
C VAL A 413 16.55 -28.76 -28.20
N ASP A 414 15.93 -29.33 -27.14
CA ASP A 414 15.49 -30.72 -27.14
C ASP A 414 14.27 -30.93 -28.07
N ASP A 415 13.37 -29.96 -28.21
CA ASP A 415 12.23 -30.01 -29.13
C ASP A 415 12.67 -29.87 -30.61
N GLU A 416 13.64 -28.99 -30.90
CA GLU A 416 14.25 -28.89 -32.24
C GLU A 416 15.07 -30.14 -32.60
N ILE A 417 15.82 -30.73 -31.66
CA ILE A 417 16.57 -31.98 -31.89
C ILE A 417 15.63 -33.17 -32.13
N THR A 418 14.47 -33.20 -31.46
CA THR A 418 13.46 -34.25 -31.64
C THR A 418 12.81 -34.13 -33.02
N THR A 419 12.46 -32.92 -33.44
CA THR A 419 11.92 -32.62 -34.77
C THR A 419 12.90 -32.98 -35.90
N VAL A 420 14.19 -32.64 -35.75
CA VAL A 420 15.24 -32.97 -36.75
C VAL A 420 15.49 -34.48 -36.83
N ARG A 421 15.45 -35.22 -35.71
CA ARG A 421 15.58 -36.70 -35.72
C ARG A 421 14.41 -37.38 -36.42
N GLU A 422 13.18 -36.90 -36.23
CA GLU A 422 12.01 -37.45 -36.91
C GLU A 422 12.02 -37.15 -38.42
N MET A 423 12.53 -35.99 -38.83
CA MET A 423 12.73 -35.65 -40.24
C MET A 423 13.79 -36.53 -40.92
N LEU A 424 14.88 -36.85 -40.22
CA LEU A 424 15.94 -37.74 -40.73
C LEU A 424 15.50 -39.21 -40.84
N GLN A 425 14.54 -39.67 -40.02
CA GLN A 425 13.99 -41.03 -40.12
C GLN A 425 12.95 -41.20 -41.24
N ARG A 426 12.36 -40.10 -41.72
CA ARG A 426 11.35 -40.09 -42.80
C ARG A 426 11.94 -39.75 -44.17
N ALA A 427 13.21 -39.38 -44.25
CA ALA A 427 13.89 -39.18 -45.52
C ALA A 427 14.04 -40.52 -46.27
N PRO A 428 13.65 -40.62 -47.55
CA PRO A 428 13.85 -41.83 -48.33
C PRO A 428 15.35 -42.15 -48.45
N LYS A 429 15.71 -43.40 -48.19
CA LYS A 429 17.09 -43.89 -48.36
C LYS A 429 17.43 -43.82 -49.85
N LEU A 430 18.35 -42.92 -50.20
CA LEU A 430 19.02 -42.89 -51.51
C LEU A 430 20.08 -43.98 -51.59
#